data_AF-A0A3N5WHC4-F1
#
_entry.id   AF-A0A3N5WHC4-F1
#
_cell.length_a   1.000
_cell.length_b   1.000
_cell.length_c   1.000
_cell.angle_alpha   90.00
_cell.angle_beta   90.00
_cell.angle_gamma   90.00
#
_symmetry.space_group_name_H-M   'P 1'
#
loop_
_entity.id
_entity.type
_entity.pdbx_description
1 polymer ?
#
loop_
_entity_poly.entity_id
_entity_poly.type
_entity_poly.pdbx_seq_one_letter_code
_entity_poly.pdbx_strand_id
1 'polypeptide(L)'
;MSPGSDRPVRSSIMGPVYTDGLRRTRGLRRADLGGACYSLATMIQAFVSPLRLPLLTAALLLAFTASVGAGAESSGAFTLTVRSGRYSIETVEEGGRTFRRIVCDEPGLLAEPGRPALPERTLLIGVPEGSRARVEIVSGDSIDIPGMRIAPAPRDTLVGPDRNPVLLPAFDEGLYASAAWFPPEIARAGEPGRFRHQTIVPIRVGTFRTVPSTGLLRVYRDLVLRVSFEPDPAKRETVYTEPAGEDPHW
;
A
#
# COMPACT_ATOMS: atom_id res chain seq x y z
N MET A 1 54.81 35.54 -2.38
CA MET A 1 54.97 35.71 -0.93
C MET A 1 53.62 36.14 -0.35
N SER A 2 53.15 35.39 0.66
CA SER A 2 51.88 35.42 1.43
C SER A 2 51.39 36.79 1.93
N PRO A 3 50.23 36.96 2.63
CA PRO A 3 49.24 35.99 3.21
C PRO A 3 47.76 36.36 2.84
N GLY A 4 46.64 35.75 3.26
CA GLY A 4 46.24 34.83 4.34
C GLY A 4 45.03 35.41 5.13
N SER A 5 44.15 34.53 5.65
CA SER A 5 42.94 34.71 6.50
C SER A 5 41.60 34.95 5.75
N ASP A 6 40.57 34.09 5.76
CA ASP A 6 39.99 33.06 6.66
C ASP A 6 38.93 33.58 7.69
N ARG A 7 37.65 33.40 7.28
CA ARG A 7 36.41 33.09 8.06
C ARG A 7 35.79 34.13 9.03
N PRO A 8 34.53 33.94 9.52
CA PRO A 8 33.38 33.10 9.03
C PRO A 8 32.00 33.82 9.03
N VAL A 9 31.04 33.31 8.24
CA VAL A 9 29.60 33.62 8.40
C VAL A 9 28.98 32.66 9.41
N ARG A 10 28.32 33.24 10.42
CA ARG A 10 27.68 32.57 11.56
C ARG A 10 26.59 31.58 11.13
N SER A 11 26.65 30.41 11.75
CA SER A 11 25.56 29.47 11.90
C SER A 11 24.45 30.05 12.79
N SER A 12 23.20 29.78 12.43
CA SER A 12 22.11 29.72 13.40
C SER A 12 21.25 28.53 13.05
N ILE A 13 21.48 27.45 13.80
CA ILE A 13 20.72 26.21 13.82
C ILE A 13 19.71 26.38 14.97
N MET A 14 18.42 26.31 14.67
CA MET A 14 17.39 25.93 15.63
C MET A 14 16.29 25.18 14.88
N GLY A 15 16.17 23.88 15.16
CA GLY A 15 15.03 23.08 14.75
C GLY A 15 13.79 23.35 15.61
N PRO A 16 12.74 22.54 15.43
CA PRO A 16 12.27 21.83 16.61
C PRO A 16 12.20 20.31 16.41
N VAL A 17 12.55 19.68 17.52
CA VAL A 17 12.52 18.25 17.85
C VAL A 17 11.06 17.79 17.99
N TYR A 18 10.73 16.66 17.39
CA TYR A 18 9.42 16.02 17.53
C TYR A 18 9.42 15.09 18.75
N THR A 19 8.73 15.48 19.82
CA THR A 19 8.45 14.59 20.96
C THR A 19 7.00 14.14 20.96
N ASP A 20 6.87 12.82 21.08
CA ASP A 20 5.68 12.01 21.30
C ASP A 20 5.10 12.19 22.72
N GLY A 21 3.80 11.86 22.91
CA GLY A 21 3.27 11.56 24.25
C GLY A 21 1.92 12.16 24.67
N LEU A 22 0.86 11.38 24.43
CA LEU A 22 -0.18 10.98 25.40
C LEU A 22 -1.10 12.01 26.14
N ARG A 23 -2.40 11.71 26.00
CA ARG A 23 -3.50 11.78 26.99
C ARG A 23 -3.84 13.14 27.61
N ARG A 24 -5.08 13.58 27.36
CA ARG A 24 -5.99 14.08 28.42
C ARG A 24 -7.46 14.01 27.99
N THR A 25 -8.16 12.99 28.49
CA THR A 25 -9.61 13.01 28.67
C THR A 25 -9.93 13.64 30.02
N ARG A 26 -10.74 14.69 30.07
CA ARG A 26 -11.77 14.98 31.11
C ARG A 26 -12.28 16.41 30.96
N GLY A 27 -13.60 16.52 30.84
CA GLY A 27 -14.30 17.80 30.85
C GLY A 27 -15.81 17.59 30.78
N LEU A 28 -16.38 16.82 31.72
CA LEU A 28 -17.81 16.91 32.01
C LEU A 28 -18.10 18.31 32.56
N ARG A 29 -18.99 19.07 31.93
CA ARG A 29 -19.77 20.11 32.61
C ARG A 29 -21.26 19.88 32.39
N ARG A 30 -21.96 19.79 33.51
CA ARG A 30 -23.41 19.82 33.70
C ARG A 30 -23.91 21.27 33.70
N ALA A 31 -25.24 21.38 33.57
CA ALA A 31 -26.14 22.51 33.85
C ALA A 31 -26.25 23.54 32.70
N ASP A 32 -27.41 24.01 32.25
CA ASP A 32 -28.75 24.21 32.86
C ASP A 32 -29.85 23.92 31.81
N LEU A 33 -30.98 23.24 32.10
CA LEU A 33 -32.19 23.70 32.80
C LEU A 33 -32.86 24.94 32.19
N GLY A 34 -33.99 24.73 31.51
CA GLY A 34 -34.99 25.78 31.30
C GLY A 34 -35.97 25.51 30.15
N GLY A 35 -37.25 25.36 30.49
CA GLY A 35 -38.33 25.76 29.57
C GLY A 35 -39.26 24.65 29.08
N ALA A 36 -40.27 24.34 29.89
CA ALA A 36 -41.42 23.53 29.55
C ALA A 36 -42.36 24.22 28.54
N CYS A 37 -42.98 23.45 27.66
CA CYS A 37 -44.36 23.66 27.18
C CYS A 37 -44.87 22.38 26.49
N TYR A 38 -45.43 21.45 27.27
CA TYR A 38 -46.27 20.38 26.77
C TYR A 38 -47.73 20.81 26.96
N SER A 39 -48.41 21.15 25.86
CA SER A 39 -49.84 21.36 25.86
C SER A 39 -50.55 20.08 25.41
N LEU A 40 -51.31 19.55 26.36
CA LEU A 40 -52.41 18.58 26.28
C LEU A 40 -52.98 18.28 24.88
N ALA A 41 -52.84 17.03 24.44
CA ALA A 41 -53.81 16.38 23.57
C ALA A 41 -53.88 14.87 23.87
N THR A 42 -54.86 14.54 24.71
CA THR A 42 -55.79 13.42 24.54
C THR A 42 -55.25 11.98 24.59
N MET A 43 -55.42 11.39 25.78
CA MET A 43 -55.90 10.02 26.05
C MET A 43 -56.57 9.31 24.85
N ILE A 44 -56.30 8.01 24.65
CA ILE A 44 -57.29 6.92 24.66
C ILE A 44 -56.58 5.54 24.69
N GLN A 45 -56.77 4.89 25.84
CA GLN A 45 -56.94 3.46 26.15
C GLN A 45 -56.15 2.35 25.44
N ALA A 46 -55.30 1.72 26.25
CA ALA A 46 -55.21 0.28 26.52
C ALA A 46 -56.04 -0.69 25.67
N PHE A 47 -55.34 -1.61 25.00
CA PHE A 47 -55.83 -2.97 24.82
C PHE A 47 -54.73 -3.96 25.22
N VAL A 48 -55.01 -4.69 26.29
CA VAL A 48 -54.28 -5.88 26.73
C VAL A 48 -54.62 -7.01 25.75
N SER A 49 -53.61 -7.68 25.20
CA SER A 49 -53.76 -9.06 24.75
C SER A 49 -52.41 -9.79 24.80
N PRO A 50 -52.37 -11.00 25.39
CA PRO A 50 -51.13 -11.72 25.64
C PRO A 50 -50.77 -12.71 24.51
N LEU A 51 -49.48 -13.03 24.44
CA LEU A 51 -48.97 -14.37 24.15
C LEU A 51 -49.23 -14.97 22.75
N ARG A 52 -48.24 -14.82 21.85
CA ARG A 52 -47.79 -15.88 20.91
C ARG A 52 -46.27 -15.80 20.70
N LEU A 53 -45.52 -16.61 21.46
CA LEU A 53 -44.14 -17.04 21.14
C LEU A 53 -44.19 -18.05 19.97
N PRO A 54 -43.05 -18.56 19.45
CA PRO A 54 -41.77 -17.94 19.09
C PRO A 54 -41.35 -18.36 17.66
N LEU A 55 -40.37 -17.74 17.00
CA LEU A 55 -39.48 -18.43 16.03
C LEU A 55 -38.42 -17.47 15.47
N LEU A 56 -37.16 -17.91 15.54
CA LEU A 56 -36.05 -17.54 14.65
C LEU A 56 -35.68 -16.05 14.54
N THR A 57 -34.75 -15.61 15.40
CA THR A 57 -33.65 -14.77 14.91
C THR A 57 -32.34 -15.35 15.42
N ALA A 58 -31.64 -15.95 14.48
CA ALA A 58 -30.37 -16.61 14.63
C ALA A 58 -29.29 -15.68 15.21
N ALA A 59 -28.32 -16.32 15.85
CA ALA A 59 -27.09 -15.78 16.39
C ALA A 59 -26.48 -14.66 15.52
N LEU A 60 -26.51 -13.42 16.04
CA LEU A 60 -25.64 -12.35 15.58
C LEU A 60 -24.31 -12.49 16.32
N LEU A 61 -23.45 -13.36 15.80
CA LEU A 61 -22.06 -13.47 16.21
C LEU A 61 -21.22 -13.44 14.94
N LEU A 62 -20.78 -12.24 14.56
CA LEU A 62 -19.71 -12.08 13.58
C LEU A 62 -18.64 -11.22 14.23
N ALA A 63 -17.68 -11.93 14.81
CA ALA A 63 -16.38 -11.43 15.16
C ALA A 63 -15.76 -10.76 13.91
N PHE A 64 -15.30 -9.53 14.10
CA PHE A 64 -14.49 -8.82 13.12
C PHE A 64 -13.13 -9.53 13.01
N THR A 65 -13.03 -10.46 12.07
CA THR A 65 -11.74 -11.03 11.66
C THR A 65 -11.26 -10.25 10.45
N ALA A 66 -10.13 -9.55 10.59
CA ALA A 66 -9.38 -9.05 9.44
C ALA A 66 -8.79 -10.28 8.72
N SER A 67 -9.52 -10.83 7.77
CA SER A 67 -9.06 -11.95 6.95
C SER A 67 -8.40 -11.42 5.68
N VAL A 68 -7.07 -11.47 5.62
CA VAL A 68 -6.41 -11.75 4.33
C VAL A 68 -6.73 -13.21 4.04
N GLY A 69 -7.83 -13.44 3.30
CA GLY A 69 -8.23 -14.77 2.87
C GLY A 69 -7.40 -15.18 1.68
N ALA A 70 -6.35 -15.97 1.91
CA ALA A 70 -5.76 -16.77 0.85
C ALA A 70 -6.68 -17.99 0.65
N GLY A 71 -7.60 -17.91 -0.31
CA GLY A 71 -8.41 -19.05 -0.72
C GLY A 71 -7.55 -19.96 -1.59
N ALA A 72 -7.12 -21.08 -1.02
CA ALA A 72 -6.45 -22.15 -1.77
C ALA A 72 -7.51 -23.15 -2.23
N GLU A 73 -7.71 -23.29 -3.54
CA GLU A 73 -8.32 -24.49 -4.10
C GLU A 73 -7.82 -24.79 -5.53
N SER A 74 -7.26 -25.99 -5.65
CA SER A 74 -6.98 -26.81 -6.84
C SER A 74 -6.02 -26.29 -7.94
N SER A 75 -4.89 -27.01 -8.05
CA SER A 75 -3.92 -27.10 -9.17
C SER A 75 -3.44 -25.78 -9.80
N GLY A 76 -2.33 -25.26 -9.27
CA GLY A 76 -1.47 -24.31 -9.99
C GLY A 76 -1.84 -22.82 -9.89
N ALA A 77 -2.93 -22.44 -9.20
CA ALA A 77 -3.27 -21.04 -9.00
C ALA A 77 -3.95 -20.77 -7.66
N PHE A 78 -3.89 -19.52 -7.18
CA PHE A 78 -4.64 -19.03 -6.03
C PHE A 78 -5.07 -17.59 -6.24
N THR A 79 -6.07 -17.14 -5.47
CA THR A 79 -6.61 -15.79 -5.55
C THR A 79 -6.23 -14.97 -4.32
N LEU A 80 -5.80 -13.73 -4.54
CA LEU A 80 -5.48 -12.74 -3.51
C LEU A 80 -6.47 -11.57 -3.62
N THR A 81 -7.09 -11.19 -2.51
CA THR A 81 -7.86 -9.95 -2.43
C THR A 81 -7.06 -8.91 -1.64
N VAL A 82 -6.86 -7.75 -2.26
CA VAL A 82 -6.10 -6.62 -1.70
C VAL A 82 -7.03 -5.43 -1.57
N ARG A 83 -7.15 -4.89 -0.36
CA ARG A 83 -8.00 -3.73 -0.07
C ARG A 83 -7.16 -2.50 0.26
N SER A 84 -7.59 -1.31 -0.16
CA SER A 84 -7.00 -0.07 0.36
C SER A 84 -7.21 -0.06 1.87
N GLY A 85 -6.13 0.01 2.64
CA GLY A 85 -6.20 0.11 4.10
C GLY A 85 -6.82 1.46 4.53
N ARG A 86 -6.75 1.78 5.82
CA ARG A 86 -6.98 3.16 6.24
C ARG A 86 -5.83 4.02 5.69
N TYR A 87 -6.20 5.16 5.11
CA TYR A 87 -5.24 6.14 4.63
C TYR A 87 -5.74 7.56 4.90
N SER A 88 -4.80 8.49 5.02
CA SER A 88 -5.03 9.94 5.00
C SER A 88 -4.22 10.56 3.86
N ILE A 89 -4.65 11.75 3.44
CA ILE A 89 -3.93 12.55 2.46
C ILE A 89 -3.51 13.85 3.13
N GLU A 90 -2.21 14.06 3.20
CA GLU A 90 -1.60 15.24 3.79
C GLU A 90 -1.13 16.21 2.70
N THR A 91 -1.06 17.49 3.04
CA THR A 91 -0.51 18.52 2.16
C THR A 91 0.92 18.77 2.57
N VAL A 92 1.85 18.74 1.62
CA VAL A 92 3.28 18.98 1.86
C VAL A 92 3.81 20.01 0.87
N GLU A 93 4.73 20.85 1.33
CA GLU A 93 5.42 21.85 0.51
C GLU A 93 6.84 21.38 0.27
N GLU A 94 7.20 21.14 -1.00
CA GLU A 94 8.54 20.70 -1.40
C GLU A 94 9.02 21.52 -2.60
N GLY A 95 10.16 22.22 -2.46
CA GLY A 95 10.71 23.03 -3.53
C GLY A 95 9.80 24.18 -3.98
N GLY A 96 9.03 24.77 -3.06
CA GLY A 96 8.08 25.85 -3.35
C GLY A 96 6.83 25.43 -4.13
N ARG A 97 6.54 24.11 -4.16
CA ARG A 97 5.36 23.53 -4.78
C ARG A 97 4.57 22.74 -3.75
N THR A 98 3.26 22.87 -3.82
CA THR A 98 2.32 22.07 -3.02
C THR A 98 2.12 20.69 -3.64
N PHE A 99 2.27 19.65 -2.82
CA PHE A 99 2.01 18.26 -3.16
C PHE A 99 1.08 17.59 -2.14
N ARG A 100 0.61 16.39 -2.51
CA ARG A 100 -0.17 15.49 -1.67
C ARG A 100 0.66 14.29 -1.28
N ARG A 101 0.62 13.91 -0.01
CA ARG A 101 1.28 12.70 0.50
C ARG A 101 0.23 11.73 1.01
N ILE A 102 0.30 10.49 0.58
CA ILE A 102 -0.57 9.42 1.06
C ILE A 102 0.10 8.80 2.28
N VAL A 103 -0.60 8.81 3.41
CA VAL A 103 -0.14 8.18 4.65
C VAL A 103 -1.08 7.03 4.94
N CYS A 104 -0.55 5.82 5.08
CA CYS A 104 -1.33 4.62 5.33
C CYS A 104 -0.51 3.58 6.09
N ASP A 105 -1.18 2.61 6.67
CA ASP A 105 -0.55 1.51 7.44
C ASP A 105 0.11 0.44 6.53
N GLU A 106 0.16 0.67 5.21
CA GLU A 106 0.69 -0.31 4.27
C GLU A 106 2.22 -0.44 4.38
N PRO A 107 2.76 -1.67 4.52
CA PRO A 107 4.19 -1.90 4.64
C PRO A 107 4.85 -1.82 3.26
N GLY A 108 5.16 -0.60 2.81
CA GLY A 108 6.00 -0.36 1.65
C GLY A 108 5.61 0.87 0.84
N LEU A 109 6.61 1.44 0.16
CA LEU A 109 6.49 2.59 -0.72
C LEU A 109 7.17 2.27 -2.05
N LEU A 110 6.50 2.57 -3.16
CA LEU A 110 7.17 2.67 -4.45
C LEU A 110 8.04 3.93 -4.42
N ALA A 111 9.30 3.74 -4.03
CA ALA A 111 10.23 4.82 -3.67
C ALA A 111 11.33 5.01 -4.72
N GLU A 112 10.99 4.97 -6.01
CA GLU A 112 11.95 5.35 -7.05
C GLU A 112 12.17 6.86 -7.00
N PRO A 113 13.40 7.34 -6.72
CA PRO A 113 13.62 8.76 -6.45
C PRO A 113 13.13 9.67 -7.58
N GLY A 114 12.37 10.70 -7.22
CA GLY A 114 11.79 11.66 -8.14
C GLY A 114 10.47 11.26 -8.77
N ARG A 115 10.01 10.01 -8.60
CA ARG A 115 8.68 9.55 -9.07
C ARG A 115 7.63 9.69 -7.95
N PRO A 116 6.32 9.71 -8.26
CA PRO A 116 5.27 9.74 -7.26
C PRO A 116 5.43 8.66 -6.19
N ALA A 117 5.48 9.10 -4.93
CA ALA A 117 5.56 8.22 -3.77
C ALA A 117 4.19 7.59 -3.50
N LEU A 118 3.97 6.39 -4.05
CA LEU A 118 2.72 5.64 -3.89
C LEU A 118 2.94 4.42 -2.98
N PRO A 119 2.06 4.17 -1.99
CA PRO A 119 2.13 2.96 -1.18
C PRO A 119 2.02 1.69 -2.01
N GLU A 120 2.82 0.69 -1.66
CA GLU A 120 2.87 -0.61 -2.32
C GLU A 120 3.08 -1.71 -1.27
N ARG A 121 2.41 -2.84 -1.43
CA ARG A 121 2.59 -4.05 -0.61
C ARG A 121 3.42 -5.06 -1.39
N THR A 122 4.28 -5.79 -0.67
CA THR A 122 5.01 -6.93 -1.22
C THR A 122 4.60 -8.20 -0.49
N LEU A 123 4.13 -9.20 -1.23
CA LEU A 123 3.87 -10.54 -0.71
C LEU A 123 4.92 -11.51 -1.26
N LEU A 124 5.60 -12.24 -0.39
CA LEU A 124 6.52 -13.29 -0.82
C LEU A 124 5.75 -14.60 -0.97
N ILE A 125 5.82 -15.22 -2.14
CA ILE A 125 5.16 -16.49 -2.44
C ILE A 125 6.19 -17.55 -2.84
N GLY A 126 5.97 -18.79 -2.43
CA GLY A 126 6.72 -19.94 -2.93
C GLY A 126 6.25 -20.29 -4.33
N VAL A 127 7.19 -20.51 -5.25
CA VAL A 127 6.92 -20.96 -6.62
C VAL A 127 7.39 -22.41 -6.77
N PRO A 128 6.55 -23.32 -7.30
CA PRO A 128 6.96 -24.70 -7.58
C PRO A 128 8.20 -24.76 -8.46
N GLU A 129 8.97 -25.84 -8.34
CA GLU A 129 10.13 -26.05 -9.19
C GLU A 129 9.75 -26.12 -10.68
N GLY A 130 10.64 -25.60 -11.54
CA GLY A 130 10.40 -25.54 -12.99
C GLY A 130 9.27 -24.60 -13.41
N SER A 131 8.71 -23.80 -12.48
CA SER A 131 7.59 -22.89 -12.75
C SER A 131 7.97 -21.42 -12.53
N ARG A 132 7.22 -20.53 -13.17
CA ARG A 132 7.23 -19.08 -12.93
C ARG A 132 5.83 -18.63 -12.48
N ALA A 133 5.78 -17.59 -11.64
CA ALA A 133 4.52 -16.98 -11.23
C ALA A 133 4.03 -15.97 -12.28
N ARG A 134 2.74 -15.99 -12.57
CA ARG A 134 2.04 -15.00 -13.39
C ARG A 134 0.93 -14.36 -12.57
N VAL A 135 0.83 -13.04 -12.65
CA VAL A 135 -0.17 -12.24 -11.92
C VAL A 135 -1.16 -11.67 -12.92
N GLU A 136 -2.44 -11.84 -12.63
CA GLU A 136 -3.55 -11.29 -13.40
C GLU A 136 -4.51 -10.55 -12.48
N ILE A 137 -5.01 -9.39 -12.92
CA ILE A 137 -6.05 -8.66 -12.19
C ILE A 137 -7.39 -9.19 -12.67
N VAL A 138 -8.14 -9.83 -11.78
CA VAL A 138 -9.47 -10.40 -12.06
C VAL A 138 -10.54 -9.32 -11.98
N SER A 139 -10.44 -8.44 -10.99
CA SER A 139 -11.38 -7.32 -10.82
C SER A 139 -10.75 -6.21 -9.97
N GLY A 140 -11.23 -4.98 -10.14
CA GLY A 140 -10.81 -3.84 -9.33
C GLY A 140 -11.91 -2.80 -9.24
N ASP A 141 -12.41 -2.56 -8.02
CA ASP A 141 -13.34 -1.47 -7.74
C ASP A 141 -12.55 -0.23 -7.30
N SER A 142 -12.84 0.92 -7.91
CA SER A 142 -12.01 2.11 -7.74
C SER A 142 -12.78 3.41 -7.83
N ILE A 143 -12.19 4.45 -7.23
CA ILE A 143 -12.66 5.83 -7.33
C ILE A 143 -11.54 6.72 -7.85
N ASP A 144 -11.91 7.76 -8.61
CA ASP A 144 -10.98 8.76 -9.11
C ASP A 144 -11.14 10.07 -8.35
N ILE A 145 -10.01 10.62 -7.90
CA ILE A 145 -9.93 11.82 -7.07
C ILE A 145 -9.05 12.85 -7.81
N PRO A 146 -9.62 13.95 -8.33
CA PRO A 146 -8.85 14.97 -9.05
C PRO A 146 -8.05 15.87 -8.09
N GLY A 147 -7.08 16.62 -8.62
CA GLY A 147 -6.30 17.61 -7.86
C GLY A 147 -5.32 17.01 -6.85
N MET A 148 -4.96 15.74 -7.03
CA MET A 148 -4.06 14.95 -6.21
C MET A 148 -2.68 14.86 -6.85
N ARG A 149 -1.95 15.98 -6.85
CA ARG A 149 -0.54 16.00 -7.28
C ARG A 149 0.33 15.33 -6.21
N ILE A 150 0.60 14.04 -6.38
CA ILE A 150 1.35 13.23 -5.41
C ILE A 150 2.79 13.74 -5.28
N ALA A 151 3.35 13.72 -4.07
CA ALA A 151 4.72 14.12 -3.78
C ALA A 151 5.74 13.14 -4.39
N PRO A 152 6.89 13.62 -4.87
CA PRO A 152 7.95 12.75 -5.35
C PRO A 152 8.61 12.00 -4.19
N ALA A 153 9.07 10.78 -4.45
CA ALA A 153 9.90 10.05 -3.50
C ALA A 153 11.28 10.74 -3.41
N PRO A 154 11.81 10.99 -2.20
CA PRO A 154 13.14 11.54 -2.04
C PRO A 154 14.21 10.53 -2.46
N ARG A 155 15.42 11.00 -2.71
CA ARG A 155 16.60 10.16 -2.88
C ARG A 155 17.25 9.92 -1.52
N ASP A 156 17.37 8.66 -1.12
CA ASP A 156 18.18 8.28 0.03
C ASP A 156 19.67 8.30 -0.34
N THR A 157 20.50 8.90 0.51
CA THR A 157 21.95 8.95 0.34
C THR A 157 22.66 8.95 1.69
N LEU A 158 23.91 8.52 1.70
CA LEU A 158 24.74 8.50 2.90
C LEU A 158 25.77 9.62 2.81
N VAL A 159 25.79 10.51 3.80
CA VAL A 159 26.66 11.69 3.80
C VAL A 159 27.67 11.62 4.96
N GLY A 160 28.91 12.02 4.69
CA GLY A 160 29.98 12.13 5.68
C GLY A 160 30.70 10.81 5.99
N PRO A 161 31.77 10.87 6.80
CA PRO A 161 32.57 9.68 7.16
C PRO A 161 31.77 8.61 7.91
N ASP A 162 30.77 9.03 8.68
CA ASP A 162 29.91 8.12 9.47
C ASP A 162 28.74 7.52 8.66
N ARG A 163 28.64 7.86 7.36
CA ARG A 163 27.58 7.38 6.46
C ARG A 163 26.17 7.60 7.01
N ASN A 164 25.88 8.81 7.49
CA ASN A 164 24.56 9.15 8.01
C ASN A 164 23.53 9.21 6.87
N PRO A 165 22.35 8.59 7.02
CA PRO A 165 21.30 8.64 6.00
C PRO A 165 20.69 10.03 5.92
N VAL A 166 20.55 10.54 4.70
CA VAL A 166 19.97 11.84 4.38
C VAL A 166 19.02 11.68 3.20
N LEU A 167 17.83 12.25 3.30
CA LEU A 167 16.86 12.31 2.22
C LEU A 167 17.05 13.61 1.44
N LEU A 168 17.45 13.50 0.18
CA LEU A 168 17.57 14.63 -0.73
C LEU A 168 16.31 14.75 -1.61
N PRO A 169 15.83 15.97 -1.90
CA PRO A 169 14.78 16.17 -2.87
C PRO A 169 15.16 15.59 -4.24
N ALA A 170 14.21 14.93 -4.89
CA ALA A 170 14.34 14.44 -6.25
C ALA A 170 13.03 14.73 -6.99
N PHE A 171 13.09 15.03 -8.28
CA PHE A 171 11.91 15.31 -9.10
C PHE A 171 12.15 14.89 -10.54
N ASP A 172 11.31 13.99 -11.07
CA ASP A 172 11.37 13.54 -12.46
C ASP A 172 10.40 14.38 -13.32
N GLU A 173 10.93 15.42 -13.98
CA GLU A 173 10.09 16.31 -14.80
C GLU A 173 9.37 15.59 -15.93
N GLY A 174 10.01 14.61 -16.57
CA GLY A 174 9.42 13.85 -17.67
C GLY A 174 8.23 13.02 -17.22
N LEU A 175 8.36 12.34 -16.07
CA LEU A 175 7.28 11.56 -15.52
C LEU A 175 6.14 12.45 -15.00
N TYR A 176 6.45 13.58 -14.36
CA TYR A 176 5.42 14.52 -13.90
C TYR A 176 4.72 15.28 -15.03
N ALA A 177 5.29 15.34 -16.22
CA ALA A 177 4.63 15.85 -17.42
C ALA A 177 3.80 14.77 -18.16
N SER A 178 3.93 13.50 -17.77
CA SER A 178 3.26 12.38 -18.45
C SER A 178 1.77 12.30 -18.15
N ALA A 179 0.98 12.06 -19.20
CA ALA A 179 -0.45 11.74 -19.11
C ALA A 179 -0.73 10.23 -18.95
N ALA A 180 0.31 9.39 -18.84
CA ALA A 180 0.17 7.98 -18.59
C ALA A 180 -0.08 7.68 -17.10
N TRP A 181 -0.76 6.58 -16.83
CA TRP A 181 -0.94 6.08 -15.47
C TRP A 181 0.38 5.58 -14.87
N PHE A 182 0.68 6.01 -13.64
CA PHE A 182 1.79 5.57 -12.84
C PHE A 182 1.31 4.90 -11.53
N PRO A 183 1.87 3.74 -11.14
CA PRO A 183 2.72 2.89 -11.96
C PRO A 183 1.96 2.36 -13.20
N PRO A 184 2.68 1.94 -14.26
CA PRO A 184 2.06 1.35 -15.45
C PRO A 184 1.33 0.04 -15.12
N GLU A 185 1.87 -0.74 -14.19
CA GLU A 185 1.27 -1.97 -13.66
C GLU A 185 1.02 -1.82 -12.14
N ILE A 186 -0.22 -2.04 -11.71
CA ILE A 186 -0.62 -1.92 -10.30
C ILE A 186 -0.32 -3.18 -9.49
N ALA A 187 -0.15 -4.32 -10.18
CA ALA A 187 0.26 -5.58 -9.61
C ALA A 187 1.24 -6.28 -10.56
N ARG A 188 2.37 -6.75 -10.04
CA ARG A 188 3.42 -7.41 -10.84
C ARG A 188 4.21 -8.43 -10.02
N ALA A 189 4.69 -9.47 -10.68
CA ALA A 189 5.71 -10.35 -10.11
C ALA A 189 7.08 -9.69 -10.28
N GLY A 190 7.86 -9.62 -9.21
CA GLY A 190 9.25 -9.19 -9.26
C GLY A 190 10.19 -10.35 -9.60
N GLU A 191 11.50 -10.09 -9.45
CA GLU A 191 12.52 -11.08 -9.78
C GLU A 191 12.50 -12.27 -8.81
N PRO A 192 12.55 -13.52 -9.30
CA PRO A 192 12.65 -14.70 -8.46
C PRO A 192 13.96 -14.72 -7.66
N GLY A 193 13.84 -15.02 -6.37
CA GLY A 193 14.94 -15.32 -5.48
C GLY A 193 14.95 -16.78 -5.06
N ARG A 194 16.05 -17.21 -4.43
CA ARG A 194 16.14 -18.51 -3.76
C ARG A 194 16.18 -18.32 -2.26
N PHE A 195 15.32 -19.05 -1.57
CA PHE A 195 15.40 -19.23 -0.12
C PHE A 195 15.60 -20.71 0.17
N ARG A 196 16.86 -21.08 0.43
CA ARG A 196 17.30 -22.50 0.51
C ARG A 196 16.92 -23.26 -0.77
N HIS A 197 16.11 -24.32 -0.64
CA HIS A 197 15.65 -25.17 -1.73
C HIS A 197 14.35 -24.68 -2.38
N GLN A 198 13.79 -23.55 -1.94
CA GLN A 198 12.53 -23.00 -2.44
C GLN A 198 12.79 -21.77 -3.31
N THR A 199 12.21 -21.73 -4.52
CA THR A 199 12.10 -20.50 -5.29
C THR A 199 11.04 -19.62 -4.65
N ILE A 200 11.37 -18.36 -4.37
CA ILE A 200 10.44 -17.35 -3.86
C ILE A 200 10.31 -16.21 -4.85
N VAL A 201 9.11 -15.66 -5.02
CA VAL A 201 8.87 -14.51 -5.89
C VAL A 201 8.15 -13.43 -5.09
N PRO A 202 8.61 -12.16 -5.13
CA PRO A 202 7.86 -11.04 -4.57
C PRO A 202 6.73 -10.63 -5.52
N ILE A 203 5.49 -10.71 -5.06
CA ILE A 203 4.34 -10.10 -5.72
C ILE A 203 4.16 -8.70 -5.16
N ARG A 204 4.38 -7.70 -6.01
CA ARG A 204 4.22 -6.29 -5.68
C ARG A 204 2.84 -5.82 -6.13
N VAL A 205 2.07 -5.23 -5.21
CA VAL A 205 0.72 -4.74 -5.47
C VAL A 205 0.48 -3.42 -4.75
N GLY A 206 0.07 -2.41 -5.48
CA GLY A 206 -0.41 -1.14 -4.94
C GLY A 206 -1.94 -1.03 -4.97
N THR A 207 -2.48 -0.07 -4.22
CA THR A 207 -3.90 0.30 -4.27
C THR A 207 -4.13 1.70 -4.84
N PHE A 208 -3.04 2.38 -5.23
CA PHE A 208 -3.05 3.75 -5.72
C PHE A 208 -2.39 3.83 -7.11
N ARG A 209 -3.00 4.59 -8.02
CA ARG A 209 -2.39 4.99 -9.30
C ARG A 209 -2.63 6.47 -9.54
N THR A 210 -1.71 7.15 -10.21
CA THR A 210 -1.88 8.55 -10.55
C THR A 210 -1.58 8.83 -12.01
N VAL A 211 -2.24 9.82 -12.59
CA VAL A 211 -1.78 10.50 -13.81
C VAL A 211 -1.05 11.78 -13.35
N PRO A 212 0.30 11.81 -13.38
CA PRO A 212 1.06 12.89 -12.77
C PRO A 212 0.78 14.28 -13.36
N SER A 213 0.55 14.38 -14.67
CA SER A 213 0.33 15.67 -15.35
C SER A 213 -0.98 16.35 -14.96
N THR A 214 -2.03 15.57 -14.71
CA THR A 214 -3.36 16.08 -14.34
C THR A 214 -3.60 16.05 -12.82
N GLY A 215 -2.76 15.31 -12.08
CA GLY A 215 -2.98 15.05 -10.66
C GLY A 215 -4.23 14.22 -10.41
N LEU A 216 -4.66 13.38 -11.36
CA LEU A 216 -5.74 12.44 -11.13
C LEU A 216 -5.20 11.26 -10.30
N LEU A 217 -5.80 10.97 -9.15
CA LEU A 217 -5.46 9.81 -8.32
C LEU A 217 -6.60 8.79 -8.37
N ARG A 218 -6.31 7.57 -8.78
CA ARG A 218 -7.19 6.42 -8.69
C ARG A 218 -6.87 5.61 -7.43
N VAL A 219 -7.89 5.35 -6.63
CA VAL A 219 -7.80 4.52 -5.42
C VAL A 219 -8.64 3.27 -5.60
N TYR A 220 -8.02 2.10 -5.52
CA TYR A 220 -8.69 0.80 -5.58
C TYR A 220 -9.14 0.38 -4.18
N ARG A 221 -10.44 0.32 -3.95
CA ARG A 221 -11.03 -0.13 -2.67
C ARG A 221 -10.84 -1.62 -2.47
N ASP A 222 -11.12 -2.38 -3.52
CA ASP A 222 -10.94 -3.82 -3.59
C ASP A 222 -10.29 -4.19 -4.93
N LEU A 223 -9.17 -4.92 -4.87
CA LEU A 223 -8.44 -5.44 -6.02
C LEU A 223 -8.31 -6.96 -5.85
N VAL A 224 -8.82 -7.73 -6.82
CA VAL A 224 -8.72 -9.19 -6.83
C VAL A 224 -7.68 -9.61 -7.86
N LEU A 225 -6.68 -10.33 -7.40
CA LEU A 225 -5.58 -10.85 -8.19
C LEU A 225 -5.67 -12.36 -8.26
N ARG A 226 -5.42 -12.93 -9.43
CA ARG A 226 -5.15 -14.35 -9.61
C ARG A 226 -3.66 -14.53 -9.83
N VAL A 227 -3.06 -15.42 -9.06
CA VAL A 227 -1.67 -15.83 -9.23
C VAL A 227 -1.66 -17.26 -9.72
N SER A 228 -1.07 -17.51 -10.88
CA SER A 228 -0.92 -18.84 -11.47
C SER A 228 0.55 -19.20 -11.67
N PHE A 229 0.82 -20.49 -11.72
CA PHE A 229 2.15 -21.05 -11.97
C PHE A 229 2.16 -21.70 -13.35
N GLU A 230 3.08 -21.25 -14.19
CA GLU A 230 3.28 -21.77 -15.55
C GLU A 230 4.69 -22.35 -15.68
N PRO A 231 4.92 -23.34 -16.55
CA PRO A 231 6.28 -23.83 -16.82
C PRO A 231 7.22 -22.69 -17.19
N ASP A 232 8.39 -22.65 -16.55
CA ASP A 232 9.41 -21.67 -16.86
C ASP A 232 10.21 -22.14 -18.09
N PRO A 233 10.12 -21.45 -19.24
CA PRO A 233 10.85 -21.85 -20.44
C PRO A 233 12.38 -21.82 -20.23
N ALA A 234 12.88 -21.00 -19.30
CA ALA A 234 14.31 -20.92 -18.99
C ALA A 234 14.84 -22.16 -18.23
N LYS A 235 13.94 -22.95 -17.63
CA LYS A 235 14.26 -24.18 -16.89
C LYS A 235 13.95 -25.46 -17.66
N ARG A 236 13.63 -25.38 -18.96
CA ARG A 236 13.57 -26.59 -19.79
C ARG A 236 14.92 -27.27 -19.73
N GLU A 237 14.93 -28.43 -19.09
CA GLU A 237 16.08 -29.30 -18.96
C GLU A 237 16.70 -29.46 -20.34
N THR A 238 17.96 -29.07 -20.47
CA THR A 238 18.79 -29.49 -21.59
C THR A 238 18.73 -31.00 -21.56
N VAL A 239 17.88 -31.58 -22.40
CA VAL A 239 17.92 -33.00 -22.71
C VAL A 239 19.34 -33.21 -23.21
N TYR A 240 20.19 -33.80 -22.37
CA TYR A 240 21.47 -34.32 -22.82
C TYR A 240 21.12 -35.37 -23.86
N THR A 241 21.20 -35.00 -25.13
CA THR A 241 21.32 -35.98 -26.20
C THR A 241 22.68 -36.62 -25.96
N GLU A 242 22.68 -37.75 -25.26
CA GLU A 242 23.83 -38.65 -25.23
C GLU A 242 24.26 -38.83 -26.70
N PRO A 243 25.48 -38.41 -27.09
CA PRO A 243 25.93 -38.65 -28.43
C PRO A 243 25.97 -40.16 -28.62
N ALA A 244 25.15 -40.68 -29.53
CA ALA A 244 25.27 -42.05 -30.01
C ALA A 244 26.64 -42.16 -30.68
N GLY A 245 27.63 -42.68 -29.96
CA GLY A 245 29.02 -42.67 -30.41
C GLY A 245 29.88 -43.64 -29.62
N GLU A 246 29.83 -44.89 -30.07
CA GLU A 246 30.86 -45.93 -30.01
C GLU A 246 31.57 -46.15 -28.68
N ASP A 247 31.14 -47.22 -27.99
CA ASP A 247 31.97 -47.99 -27.08
C ASP A 247 33.07 -48.69 -27.91
N PRO A 248 34.34 -48.28 -27.85
CA PRO A 248 35.42 -49.06 -28.43
C PRO A 248 35.74 -50.14 -27.41
N HIS A 249 34.99 -51.24 -27.47
CA HIS A 249 35.58 -52.51 -27.09
C HIS A 249 36.71 -52.83 -28.09
N TRP A 250 37.77 -53.46 -27.56
CA TRP A 250 39.07 -53.88 -28.15
C TRP A 250 40.10 -52.80 -28.48
#